data_AF-V9LIP4-F1
#
_entry.id   AF-V9LIP4-F1
#
_cell.length_a   1.000
_cell.length_b   1.000
_cell.length_c   1.000
_cell.angle_alpha   90.00
_cell.angle_beta   90.00
_cell.angle_gamma   90.00
#
_symmetry.space_group_name_H-M   'P 1'
#
loop_
_entity.id
_entity.type
_entity.pdbx_description
1 polymer ?
#
loop_
_entity_poly.entity_id
_entity_poly.type
_entity_poly.pdbx_seq_one_letter_code
_entity_poly.pdbx_strand_id
1 'polypeptide(L)'
;APGGDLWGAEGSGVGTGGAAALSSGWAVPAGLDPVEFVKPYTEGESGVQIRLHHGTTTMAFKFQHGVIVAVDSRASAGSYIATQAANKVIEINPYLLGTMSGSAADCMYWERKLAMHCRIYRLRNKQRISVCAASKLLANMVSEYRGMGLSMGTMVCGWDKKG
;
A
#
# COMPACT_ATOMS: atom_id res chain seq x y z
N ALA A 1 38.88 -5.03 -1.96
CA ALA A 1 38.42 -5.76 -3.15
C ALA A 1 38.26 -7.24 -2.80
N PRO A 2 37.33 -7.99 -3.41
CA PRO A 2 36.29 -7.56 -4.37
C PRO A 2 34.87 -7.79 -3.78
N GLY A 3 33.77 -7.15 -4.21
CA GLY A 3 33.44 -6.63 -5.53
C GLY A 3 32.80 -7.75 -6.35
N GLY A 4 31.47 -7.82 -6.41
CA GLY A 4 30.77 -8.89 -7.12
C GLY A 4 29.37 -8.47 -7.51
N ASP A 5 29.29 -7.86 -8.68
CA ASP A 5 28.08 -7.51 -9.41
C ASP A 5 27.24 -8.77 -9.69
N LEU A 6 25.94 -8.73 -9.38
CA LEU A 6 25.00 -9.84 -9.58
C LEU A 6 23.94 -9.52 -10.65
N TRP A 7 24.29 -8.67 -11.61
CA TRP A 7 23.52 -8.45 -12.83
C TRP A 7 24.29 -8.99 -14.02
N GLY A 8 24.13 -10.30 -14.28
CA GLY A 8 24.64 -10.99 -15.45
C GLY A 8 23.57 -11.95 -15.97
N ALA A 9 23.16 -11.73 -17.22
CA ALA A 9 22.09 -12.43 -17.93
C ALA A 9 22.51 -13.81 -18.43
N GLU A 10 21.51 -14.70 -18.58
CA GLU A 10 21.35 -15.84 -19.52
C GLU A 10 20.16 -16.65 -18.98
N GLY A 11 19.21 -17.23 -19.71
CA GLY A 11 18.98 -17.52 -21.11
C GLY A 11 17.74 -18.45 -21.16
N SER A 12 17.01 -18.41 -22.26
CA SER A 12 15.79 -19.14 -22.59
C SER A 12 15.75 -20.64 -22.23
N GLY A 13 14.61 -21.11 -21.72
CA GLY A 13 14.28 -22.54 -21.66
C GLY A 13 12.79 -22.78 -21.40
N VAL A 14 12.04 -23.16 -22.43
CA VAL A 14 10.67 -23.68 -22.34
C VAL A 14 10.74 -25.07 -21.73
N GLY A 15 10.12 -25.27 -20.56
CA GLY A 15 10.04 -26.55 -19.88
C GLY A 15 8.61 -26.85 -19.43
N THR A 16 7.95 -27.74 -20.17
CA THR A 16 6.66 -28.35 -19.81
C THR A 16 6.85 -29.46 -18.78
N GLY A 17 6.08 -29.43 -17.68
CA GLY A 17 5.71 -30.61 -16.91
C GLY A 17 6.10 -30.60 -15.42
N GLY A 18 5.13 -30.98 -14.57
CA GLY A 18 5.39 -31.61 -13.28
C GLY A 18 5.11 -30.76 -12.05
N ALA A 19 4.09 -31.15 -11.29
CA ALA A 19 3.61 -30.52 -10.07
C ALA A 19 4.63 -30.52 -8.91
N ALA A 20 4.59 -29.43 -8.13
CA ALA A 20 4.84 -29.30 -6.69
C ALA A 20 5.81 -28.15 -6.34
N ALA A 21 5.24 -26.95 -6.14
CA ALA A 21 5.81 -25.94 -5.27
C ALA A 21 4.63 -25.15 -4.69
N LEU A 22 4.50 -25.12 -3.36
CA LEU A 22 3.68 -24.12 -2.67
C LEU A 22 4.28 -22.76 -3.02
N SER A 23 3.80 -22.13 -4.08
CA SER A 23 4.23 -20.77 -4.40
C SER A 23 3.55 -19.85 -3.41
N SER A 24 4.38 -19.12 -2.68
CA SER A 24 4.06 -17.86 -2.01
C SER A 24 3.62 -16.83 -3.06
N GLY A 25 2.52 -17.12 -3.74
CA GLY A 25 1.82 -16.24 -4.66
C GLY A 25 0.66 -15.59 -3.94
N TRP A 26 0.42 -14.33 -4.24
CA TRP A 26 -0.79 -13.64 -3.83
C TRP A 26 -2.02 -14.48 -4.19
N ALA A 27 -3.04 -14.48 -3.33
CA ALA A 27 -4.31 -15.16 -3.57
C ALA A 27 -5.13 -14.42 -4.66
N VAL A 28 -4.56 -14.32 -5.86
CA VAL A 28 -5.33 -14.06 -7.07
C VAL A 28 -5.94 -15.41 -7.47
N PRO A 29 -7.24 -15.48 -7.85
CA PRO A 29 -7.83 -16.74 -8.28
C PRO A 29 -6.94 -17.45 -9.31
N ALA A 30 -6.62 -18.72 -9.04
CA ALA A 30 -5.71 -19.47 -9.89
C ALA A 30 -6.24 -19.51 -11.33
N GLY A 31 -5.37 -19.15 -12.30
CA GLY A 31 -5.69 -19.15 -13.72
C GLY A 31 -6.24 -17.83 -14.29
N LEU A 32 -6.35 -16.77 -13.48
CA LEU A 32 -6.72 -15.44 -13.97
C LEU A 32 -5.53 -14.48 -13.87
N ASP A 33 -4.99 -14.08 -15.03
CA ASP A 33 -4.08 -12.94 -15.10
C ASP A 33 -4.88 -11.63 -14.99
N PRO A 34 -4.59 -10.75 -14.02
CA PRO A 34 -5.34 -9.51 -13.84
C PRO A 34 -5.31 -8.59 -15.07
N VAL A 35 -4.22 -8.60 -15.84
CA VAL A 35 -4.10 -7.76 -17.03
C VAL A 35 -5.02 -8.29 -18.12
N GLU A 36 -4.95 -9.59 -18.43
CA GLU A 36 -5.88 -10.22 -19.38
C GLU A 36 -7.35 -10.12 -18.94
N PHE A 37 -7.64 -10.19 -17.64
CA PHE A 37 -9.00 -10.05 -17.12
C PHE A 37 -9.60 -8.66 -17.40
N VAL A 38 -8.80 -7.60 -17.28
CA VAL A 38 -9.28 -6.22 -17.43
C VAL A 38 -9.36 -5.78 -18.88
N LYS A 39 -8.51 -6.31 -19.78
CA LYS A 39 -8.42 -5.90 -21.20
C LYS A 39 -9.76 -5.80 -21.94
N PRO A 40 -10.68 -6.79 -21.89
CA PRO A 40 -11.96 -6.69 -22.59
C PRO A 40 -12.82 -5.51 -22.13
N TYR A 41 -12.65 -5.08 -20.88
CA TYR A 41 -13.41 -3.98 -20.30
C TYR A 41 -12.78 -2.60 -20.53
N THR A 42 -11.49 -2.56 -20.90
CA THR A 42 -10.79 -1.31 -21.26
C THR A 42 -10.73 -1.08 -22.76
N GLU A 43 -10.64 -2.15 -23.56
CA GLU A 43 -10.35 -2.13 -25.00
C GLU A 43 -11.47 -2.74 -25.87
N GLY A 44 -12.46 -3.42 -25.29
CA GLY A 44 -13.44 -4.23 -26.03
C GLY A 44 -14.69 -3.51 -26.56
N GLU A 45 -15.33 -4.11 -27.57
CA GLU A 45 -16.54 -3.64 -28.28
C GLU A 45 -17.87 -3.93 -27.54
N SER A 46 -17.83 -4.58 -26.37
CA SER A 46 -19.01 -5.13 -25.66
C SER A 46 -19.92 -4.10 -24.96
N GLY A 47 -19.91 -2.84 -25.38
CA GLY A 47 -20.78 -1.76 -24.88
C GLY A 47 -20.46 -1.23 -23.48
N VAL A 48 -19.62 -1.91 -22.70
CA VAL A 48 -19.12 -1.45 -21.39
C VAL A 48 -17.64 -1.09 -21.51
N GLN A 49 -17.33 0.20 -21.50
CA GLN A 49 -15.96 0.73 -21.53
C GLN A 49 -15.61 1.35 -20.17
N ILE A 50 -14.73 0.70 -19.41
CA ILE A 50 -14.20 1.22 -18.14
C ILE A 50 -13.15 2.28 -18.46
N ARG A 51 -13.50 3.54 -18.22
CA ARG A 51 -12.54 4.66 -18.28
C ARG A 51 -11.76 4.71 -16.97
N LEU A 52 -10.52 4.23 -16.99
CA LEU A 52 -9.63 4.31 -15.83
C LEU A 52 -9.26 5.76 -15.55
N HIS A 53 -9.83 6.33 -14.49
CA HIS A 53 -9.43 7.64 -14.00
C HIS A 53 -8.00 7.58 -13.45
N HIS A 54 -7.22 8.62 -13.75
CA HIS A 54 -5.83 8.73 -13.28
C HIS A 54 -5.79 9.50 -11.97
N GLY A 55 -5.26 8.87 -10.94
CA GLY A 55 -5.11 9.42 -9.60
C GLY A 55 -4.52 8.36 -8.68
N THR A 56 -4.30 8.73 -7.42
CA THR A 56 -3.89 7.78 -6.40
C THR A 56 -5.08 6.95 -5.95
N THR A 57 -4.95 5.62 -6.04
CA THR A 57 -5.97 4.67 -5.59
C THR A 57 -5.38 3.80 -4.49
N THR A 58 -5.95 3.89 -3.30
CA THR A 58 -5.62 3.04 -2.17
C THR A 58 -6.89 2.37 -1.65
N MET A 59 -6.80 1.10 -1.30
CA MET A 59 -7.90 0.36 -0.68
C MET A 59 -7.36 -0.58 0.39
N ALA A 60 -8.15 -0.76 1.44
CA ALA A 60 -7.88 -1.76 2.46
C ALA A 60 -9.19 -2.43 2.88
N PHE A 61 -9.16 -3.73 3.11
CA PHE A 61 -10.31 -4.46 3.62
C PHE A 61 -9.89 -5.51 4.64
N LYS A 62 -10.75 -5.68 5.65
CA LYS A 62 -10.61 -6.70 6.68
C LYS A 62 -11.28 -7.99 6.22
N PHE A 63 -10.63 -9.11 6.49
CA PHE A 63 -11.15 -10.46 6.27
C PHE A 63 -10.80 -11.34 7.47
N GLN A 64 -11.25 -12.60 7.49
CA GLN A 64 -11.10 -13.49 8.64
C GLN A 64 -9.65 -13.64 9.14
N HIS A 65 -8.67 -13.60 8.23
CA HIS A 65 -7.26 -13.84 8.55
C HIS A 65 -6.42 -12.55 8.62
N GLY A 66 -7.04 -11.37 8.62
CA GLY A 66 -6.28 -10.12 8.72
C GLY A 66 -6.86 -8.97 7.93
N VAL A 67 -5.94 -8.14 7.43
CA VAL A 67 -6.23 -6.99 6.57
C VAL A 67 -5.36 -7.09 5.33
N ILE A 68 -5.96 -6.86 4.17
CA ILE A 68 -5.22 -6.67 2.92
C ILE A 68 -5.23 -5.18 2.62
N VAL A 69 -4.06 -4.66 2.26
CA VAL A 69 -3.86 -3.27 1.80
C VAL A 69 -3.35 -3.35 0.37
N ALA A 70 -4.02 -2.68 -0.55
CA ALA A 70 -3.64 -2.57 -1.95
C ALA A 70 -3.56 -1.10 -2.35
N VAL A 71 -2.48 -0.74 -3.03
CA VAL A 71 -2.21 0.63 -3.48
C VAL A 71 -1.68 0.61 -4.90
N ASP A 72 -1.96 1.65 -5.68
CA ASP A 72 -1.27 1.88 -6.94
C ASP A 72 0.14 2.45 -6.72
N SER A 73 1.00 2.38 -7.74
CA SER A 73 2.39 2.84 -7.66
C SER A 73 2.67 4.10 -8.49
N ARG A 74 1.67 4.66 -9.18
CA ARG A 74 1.85 5.85 -10.03
C ARG A 74 1.80 7.13 -9.19
N ALA A 75 2.76 8.04 -9.35
CA ALA A 75 2.67 9.40 -8.81
C ALA A 75 2.85 10.43 -9.92
N SER A 76 2.05 11.50 -9.87
CA SER A 76 2.05 12.58 -10.85
C SER A 76 2.27 13.95 -10.20
N ALA A 77 2.83 14.88 -10.98
CA ALA A 77 2.93 16.30 -10.68
C ALA A 77 2.09 17.06 -11.73
N GLY A 78 0.83 17.31 -11.40
CA GLY A 78 -0.15 17.78 -12.39
C GLY A 78 -0.43 16.72 -13.44
N SER A 79 -0.31 17.07 -14.72
CA SER A 79 -0.47 16.14 -15.85
C SER A 79 0.77 15.26 -16.11
N TYR A 80 1.92 15.58 -15.51
CA TYR A 80 3.17 14.84 -15.70
C TYR A 80 3.26 13.64 -14.75
N ILE A 81 3.56 12.45 -15.27
CA ILE A 81 3.83 11.27 -14.43
C ILE A 81 5.27 11.38 -13.91
N ALA A 82 5.42 11.64 -12.62
CA ALA A 82 6.72 11.80 -11.98
C ALA A 82 7.40 10.44 -11.74
N THR A 83 6.63 9.41 -11.37
CA THR A 83 7.15 8.04 -11.20
C THR A 83 6.02 7.01 -11.33
N GLN A 84 6.38 5.79 -11.75
CA GLN A 84 5.49 4.62 -11.78
C GLN A 84 5.78 3.62 -10.65
N ALA A 85 6.76 3.93 -9.79
CA ALA A 85 7.24 3.04 -8.73
C ALA A 85 7.22 3.72 -7.34
N ALA A 86 6.20 4.53 -7.07
CA ALA A 86 5.99 5.10 -5.75
C ALA A 86 5.48 4.04 -4.76
N ASN A 87 6.14 3.91 -3.61
CA ASN A 87 5.60 3.13 -2.51
C ASN A 87 4.59 3.97 -1.72
N LYS A 88 3.32 3.59 -1.79
CA LYS A 88 2.22 4.27 -1.09
C LYS A 88 1.75 3.54 0.17
N VAL A 89 2.42 2.46 0.56
CA VAL A 89 2.27 1.86 1.88
C VAL A 89 3.39 2.38 2.77
N ILE A 90 3.02 3.01 3.87
CA ILE A 90 3.96 3.54 4.85
C ILE A 90 4.00 2.61 6.04
N GLU A 91 5.18 2.11 6.37
CA GLU A 91 5.39 1.29 7.56
C GLU A 91 5.49 2.19 8.79
N ILE A 92 4.37 2.38 9.51
CA ILE A 92 4.34 3.17 10.74
C ILE A 92 5.16 2.44 11.83
N ASN A 93 4.97 1.13 11.96
CA ASN A 93 5.76 0.25 12.80
C ASN A 93 5.56 -1.22 12.35
N PRO A 94 6.25 -2.22 12.94
CA PRO A 94 6.12 -3.62 12.50
C PRO A 94 4.73 -4.26 12.62
N TYR A 95 3.72 -3.55 13.13
CA TYR A 95 2.34 -4.04 13.29
C TYR A 95 1.26 -3.04 12.83
N LEU A 96 1.66 -1.86 12.32
CA LEU A 96 0.77 -0.81 11.80
C LEU A 96 1.29 -0.35 10.44
N LEU A 97 0.39 -0.32 9.47
CA LEU A 97 0.59 0.22 8.13
C LEU A 97 -0.30 1.44 7.93
N GLY A 98 0.21 2.42 7.21
CA GLY A 98 -0.55 3.57 6.72
C GLY A 98 -0.56 3.59 5.19
N THR A 99 -1.48 4.35 4.60
CA THR A 99 -1.58 4.49 3.14
C THR A 99 -1.47 5.95 2.73
N MET A 100 -0.75 6.22 1.65
CA MET A 100 -0.57 7.58 1.15
C MET A 100 -1.60 7.92 0.08
N SER A 101 -2.50 8.87 0.37
CA SER A 101 -3.35 9.55 -0.62
C SER A 101 -3.45 11.05 -0.33
N GLY A 102 -3.42 11.87 -1.38
CA GLY A 102 -3.28 13.34 -1.27
C GLY A 102 -1.82 13.79 -1.42
N SER A 103 -1.41 14.77 -0.62
CA SER A 103 -0.04 15.27 -0.58
C SER A 103 0.89 14.20 -0.02
N ALA A 104 1.87 13.78 -0.82
CA ALA A 104 2.85 12.79 -0.41
C ALA A 104 3.65 13.26 0.82
N ALA A 105 4.01 14.55 0.85
CA ALA A 105 4.75 15.14 1.97
C ALA A 105 3.94 15.10 3.28
N ASP A 106 2.65 15.44 3.22
CA ASP A 106 1.79 15.44 4.40
C ASP A 106 1.66 14.02 4.98
N CYS A 107 1.34 13.04 4.12
CA CYS A 107 1.21 11.64 4.49
C CYS A 107 2.48 11.13 5.18
N MET A 108 3.63 11.27 4.52
CA MET A 108 4.90 10.79 5.05
C MET A 108 5.27 11.46 6.37
N TYR A 109 5.06 12.78 6.49
CA TYR A 109 5.42 13.52 7.70
C TYR A 109 4.57 13.10 8.90
N TRP A 110 3.25 13.14 8.78
CA TRP A 110 2.35 12.90 9.90
C TRP A 110 2.30 11.42 10.31
N GLU A 111 2.43 10.49 9.37
CA GLU A 111 2.51 9.08 9.71
C GLU A 111 3.85 8.73 10.40
N ARG A 112 4.95 9.37 10.00
CA ARG A 112 6.22 9.25 10.73
C ARG A 112 6.14 9.88 12.14
N LYS A 113 5.42 10.99 12.29
CA LYS A 113 5.15 11.59 13.61
C LYS A 113 4.29 10.66 14.46
N LEU A 114 3.27 10.03 13.87
CA LEU A 114 2.45 9.00 14.53
C LEU A 114 3.31 7.83 14.99
N ALA A 115 4.24 7.34 14.17
CA ALA A 115 5.18 6.26 14.54
C ALA A 115 5.97 6.61 15.81
N MET A 116 6.48 7.85 15.89
CA MET A 116 7.19 8.35 17.07
C MET A 116 6.30 8.37 18.31
N HIS A 117 5.06 8.87 18.22
CA HIS A 117 4.13 8.85 19.35
C HIS A 117 3.75 7.43 19.77
N CYS A 118 3.53 6.52 18.82
CA CYS A 118 3.27 5.11 19.08
C CYS A 118 4.44 4.44 19.82
N ARG A 119 5.68 4.79 19.46
CA ARG A 119 6.88 4.31 20.14
C ARG A 119 6.98 4.81 21.58
N ILE A 120 6.72 6.11 21.81
CA ILE A 120 6.69 6.70 23.16
C ILE A 120 5.61 6.05 24.01
N TYR A 121 4.40 5.88 23.47
CA TYR A 121 3.30 5.20 24.16
C TYR A 121 3.72 3.80 24.61
N ARG A 122 4.36 3.03 23.73
CA ARG A 122 4.87 1.70 24.05
C ARG A 122 5.90 1.71 25.17
N LEU A 123 6.81 2.68 25.18
CA LEU A 123 7.84 2.78 26.22
C LEU A 123 7.25 3.15 27.59
N ARG A 124 6.28 4.07 27.62
CA ARG A 124 5.63 4.52 28.86
C ARG A 124 4.72 3.45 29.49
N ASN A 125 3.92 2.80 28.66
CA ASN A 125 2.88 1.87 29.14
C ASN A 125 3.33 0.40 29.11
N LYS A 126 4.53 0.11 28.60
CA LYS A 126 5.04 -1.25 28.34
C LYS A 126 4.09 -2.11 27.48
N GLN A 127 3.20 -1.48 26.72
CA GLN A 127 2.19 -2.14 25.89
C GLN A 127 2.10 -1.48 24.52
N ARG A 128 1.84 -2.26 23.46
CA ARG A 128 1.54 -1.73 22.13
C ARG A 128 0.25 -0.91 22.15
N ILE A 129 0.23 0.15 21.35
CA ILE A 129 -0.97 0.97 21.12
C ILE A 129 -1.98 0.15 20.30
N SER A 130 -3.28 0.37 20.52
CA SER A 130 -4.33 -0.21 19.66
C SER A 130 -4.45 0.56 18.35
N VAL A 131 -5.03 -0.08 17.32
CA VAL A 131 -5.22 0.55 16.01
C VAL A 131 -6.16 1.76 16.16
N CYS A 132 -7.23 1.61 16.94
CA CYS A 132 -8.18 2.67 17.25
C CYS A 132 -7.53 3.87 17.97
N ALA A 133 -6.62 3.63 18.92
CA ALA A 133 -5.92 4.72 19.61
C ALA A 133 -4.93 5.44 18.68
N ALA A 134 -4.21 4.70 17.83
CA ALA A 134 -3.30 5.28 16.85
C ALA A 134 -4.05 6.13 15.81
N SER A 135 -5.16 5.63 15.25
CA SER A 135 -5.97 6.38 14.28
C SER A 135 -6.58 7.64 14.89
N LYS A 136 -7.07 7.57 16.14
CA LYS A 136 -7.61 8.74 16.85
C LYS A 136 -6.52 9.77 17.14
N LEU A 137 -5.32 9.34 17.51
CA LEU A 137 -4.20 10.24 17.75
C LEU A 137 -3.82 11.00 16.47
N LEU A 138 -3.73 10.30 15.34
CA LEU A 138 -3.48 10.93 14.04
C LEU A 138 -4.56 11.93 13.67
N ALA A 139 -5.83 11.54 13.81
CA ALA A 139 -6.97 12.42 13.54
C ALA A 139 -6.93 13.69 14.40
N ASN A 140 -6.61 13.57 15.68
CA ASN A 140 -6.48 14.73 16.58
C ASN A 140 -5.33 15.65 16.15
N MET A 141 -4.14 15.09 15.87
CA MET A 141 -2.98 15.87 15.41
C MET A 141 -3.26 16.64 14.11
N VAL A 142 -3.90 16.00 13.13
CA VAL A 142 -4.21 16.64 11.84
C VAL A 142 -5.35 17.64 11.97
N SER A 143 -6.32 17.40 12.87
CA SER A 143 -7.45 18.31 13.09
C SER A 143 -7.03 19.68 13.64
N GLU A 144 -5.88 19.79 14.32
CA GLU A 144 -5.32 21.07 14.79
C GLU A 144 -4.97 22.00 13.61
N TYR A 145 -4.74 21.44 12.43
CA TYR A 145 -4.34 22.16 11.21
C TYR A 145 -5.49 22.28 10.20
N ARG A 146 -6.73 22.08 10.66
CA ARG A 146 -7.92 22.19 9.81
C ARG A 146 -8.02 23.60 9.22
N GLY A 147 -8.16 23.69 7.90
CA GLY A 147 -8.23 24.96 7.17
C GLY A 147 -6.87 25.55 6.77
N MET A 148 -5.76 24.91 7.12
CA MET A 148 -4.40 25.38 6.77
C MET A 148 -3.83 24.72 5.50
N GLY A 149 -4.67 24.06 4.69
CA GLY A 149 -4.27 23.47 3.41
C GLY A 149 -3.60 22.10 3.48
N LEU A 150 -3.66 21.39 4.62
CA LEU A 150 -3.24 19.98 4.67
C LEU A 150 -4.15 19.11 3.80
N SER A 151 -3.54 18.21 3.02
CA SER A 151 -4.24 17.27 2.15
C SER A 151 -3.75 15.85 2.38
N MET A 152 -4.46 15.11 3.24
CA MET A 152 -4.15 13.73 3.57
C MET A 152 -5.42 12.88 3.63
N GLY A 153 -5.41 11.77 2.89
CA GLY A 153 -6.30 10.63 3.08
C GLY A 153 -5.47 9.40 3.36
N THR A 154 -5.50 8.90 4.59
CA THR A 154 -4.74 7.71 4.99
C THR A 154 -5.62 6.72 5.75
N MET A 155 -5.38 5.43 5.53
CA MET A 155 -5.97 4.33 6.27
C MET A 155 -4.92 3.77 7.23
N VAL A 156 -5.19 3.80 8.53
CA VAL A 156 -4.34 3.14 9.53
C VAL A 156 -4.81 1.71 9.69
N CYS A 157 -4.00 0.77 9.20
CA CYS A 157 -4.27 -0.66 9.20
C CYS A 157 -3.33 -1.37 10.19
N GLY A 158 -3.82 -2.40 10.85
CA GLY A 158 -3.01 -3.20 11.76
C GLY A 158 -3.85 -4.24 12.48
N TRP A 159 -3.18 -5.04 13.30
CA TRP A 159 -3.83 -6.07 14.13
C TRP A 159 -3.66 -5.72 15.61
N ASP A 160 -4.75 -5.76 16.37
CA ASP A 160 -4.71 -5.53 17.81
C ASP A 160 -5.46 -6.59 18.63
N LYS A 161 -5.60 -6.35 19.95
CA LYS A 161 -6.22 -7.31 20.88
C LYS A 161 -7.69 -7.63 20.53
N LYS A 162 -8.35 -6.78 19.73
CA LYS A 162 -9.75 -6.94 19.31
C LYS A 162 -9.90 -7.50 17.88
N GLY A 163 -8.79 -7.91 17.26
CA GLY A 163 -8.74 -8.36 15.86
C GLY A 163 -8.53 -7.20 14.91
#